data_AF-A0A9E7R670-F1
#
_entry.id   AF-A0A9E7R670-F1
#
_cell.length_a   1.000
_cell.length_b   1.000
_cell.length_c   1.000
_cell.angle_alpha   90.00
_cell.angle_beta   90.00
_cell.angle_gamma   90.00
#
_symmetry.space_group_name_H-M   'P 1'
#
loop_
_entity.id
_entity.type
_entity.pdbx_description
1 polymer ?
#
loop_
_entity_poly.entity_id
_entity_poly.type
_entity_poly.pdbx_seq_one_letter_code
_entity_poly.pdbx_strand_id
1 'polypeptide(L)'
;MKDDASTRRDFLRGVGAATALYAGTGVVSADHTADPDGDADDEYWNAKPSGVTISYDEALLSEYQPYLRVSHLNEQPVGMYAWVVDSTDRDTQALVYWTYYALQTGLSSADSHVQDREPIYVFRDTDTGQIEEVVYSGYHWLAARTPTPQTSGNHPMMYVVKPWHHYVGASDSGRQIDLQPLHDVFGSWLVNGWAEHLAPGTVTNPWGMRSRESWWRRSSFDFSFAETFAQVNLLLGRKGADTTDL
;
A
#
# COMPACT_ATOMS: atom_id res chain seq x y z
N MET A 1 -20.79 15.74 -26.98
CA MET A 1 -21.13 15.78 -25.55
C MET A 1 -22.41 14.96 -25.37
N LYS A 2 -22.25 13.68 -25.05
CA LYS A 2 -23.29 12.73 -24.63
C LYS A 2 -22.61 11.64 -23.81
N ASP A 3 -22.74 11.77 -22.50
CA ASP A 3 -22.88 10.77 -21.45
C ASP A 3 -22.33 9.35 -21.71
N ASP A 4 -21.13 9.07 -21.19
CA ASP A 4 -20.71 7.72 -20.81
C ASP A 4 -20.98 7.55 -19.29
N ALA A 5 -22.23 7.26 -18.97
CA ALA A 5 -22.58 6.75 -17.66
C ALA A 5 -22.26 5.25 -17.64
N SER A 6 -21.10 4.88 -17.13
CA SER A 6 -20.76 3.49 -16.79
C SER A 6 -21.77 2.98 -15.76
N THR A 7 -22.77 2.24 -16.23
CA THR A 7 -23.87 1.76 -15.38
C THR A 7 -23.42 0.59 -14.50
N ARG A 8 -24.01 0.49 -13.30
CA ARG A 8 -23.94 -0.60 -12.29
C ARG A 8 -23.84 -2.06 -12.78
N ARG A 9 -24.05 -2.34 -14.07
CA ARG A 9 -23.92 -3.67 -14.68
C ARG A 9 -22.47 -4.07 -14.96
N ASP A 10 -21.55 -3.13 -15.15
CA ASP A 10 -20.12 -3.46 -15.28
C ASP A 10 -19.52 -3.86 -13.91
N PHE A 11 -20.06 -3.29 -12.82
CA PHE A 11 -19.68 -3.60 -11.44
C PHE A 11 -19.96 -5.06 -11.03
N LEU A 12 -21.02 -5.69 -11.56
CA LEU A 12 -21.39 -7.07 -11.21
C LEU A 12 -20.64 -8.14 -12.01
N ARG A 13 -19.87 -7.76 -13.04
CA ARG A 13 -18.98 -8.70 -13.76
C ARG A 13 -17.57 -8.77 -13.17
N GLY A 14 -17.14 -7.75 -12.41
CA GLY A 14 -15.82 -7.71 -11.77
C GLY A 14 -15.71 -8.42 -10.42
N VAL A 15 -16.82 -8.85 -9.81
CA VAL A 15 -16.84 -9.51 -8.47
C VAL A 15 -17.12 -11.03 -8.59
N GLY A 16 -16.86 -11.60 -9.77
CA GLY A 16 -17.12 -13.00 -10.07
C GLY A 16 -16.10 -13.97 -9.49
N ALA A 17 -16.42 -14.52 -8.31
CA ALA A 17 -15.99 -15.83 -7.79
C ALA A 17 -14.48 -16.04 -7.49
N ALA A 18 -14.03 -15.55 -6.34
CA ALA A 18 -12.97 -16.23 -5.56
C ALA A 18 -13.64 -17.00 -4.42
N THR A 19 -14.06 -18.24 -4.70
CA THR A 19 -14.42 -19.19 -3.64
C THR A 19 -13.16 -19.99 -3.33
N ALA A 20 -12.42 -19.61 -2.30
CA ALA A 20 -11.29 -20.39 -1.80
C ALA A 20 -11.56 -20.79 -0.35
N LEU A 21 -12.14 -21.98 -0.20
CA LEU A 21 -12.10 -22.79 1.02
C LEU A 21 -10.67 -23.32 1.16
N TYR A 22 -9.82 -22.76 2.01
CA TYR A 22 -8.62 -23.47 2.46
C TYR A 22 -8.26 -23.14 3.91
N ALA A 23 -8.49 -24.12 4.77
CA ALA A 23 -7.74 -24.29 6.01
C ALA A 23 -6.40 -24.93 5.65
N GLY A 24 -5.31 -24.19 5.80
CA GLY A 24 -3.97 -24.71 5.59
C GLY A 24 -2.93 -23.60 5.64
N THR A 25 -2.14 -23.56 6.72
CA THR A 25 -0.92 -22.77 6.84
C THR A 25 0.10 -23.28 5.81
N GLY A 26 0.14 -22.64 4.64
CA GLY A 26 1.11 -22.93 3.58
C GLY A 26 1.58 -21.62 2.97
N VAL A 27 2.89 -21.41 2.94
CA VAL A 27 3.51 -20.30 2.21
C VAL A 27 3.24 -20.52 0.72
N VAL A 28 2.45 -19.63 0.12
CA VAL A 28 2.24 -19.63 -1.34
C VAL A 28 3.29 -18.70 -1.95
N SER A 29 4.27 -19.28 -2.64
CA SER A 29 5.21 -18.52 -3.47
C SER A 29 4.64 -18.43 -4.88
N ALA A 30 4.40 -17.21 -5.35
CA ALA A 30 3.97 -16.96 -6.72
C ALA A 30 5.21 -16.83 -7.61
N ASP A 31 5.52 -17.87 -8.39
CA ASP A 31 6.52 -17.79 -9.46
C ASP A 31 5.82 -17.23 -10.70
N HIS A 32 6.00 -15.94 -10.96
CA HIS A 32 5.41 -15.28 -12.12
C HIS A 32 6.26 -15.56 -13.35
N THR A 33 5.78 -16.43 -14.24
CA THR A 33 6.36 -16.54 -15.59
C THR A 33 5.95 -15.30 -16.38
N ALA A 34 6.91 -14.62 -16.99
CA ALA A 34 6.67 -13.45 -17.86
C ALA A 34 5.67 -13.81 -18.98
N ASP A 35 4.70 -12.93 -19.22
CA ASP A 35 3.78 -13.06 -20.35
C ASP A 35 4.51 -12.59 -21.62
N PRO A 36 4.60 -13.40 -22.70
CA PRO A 36 5.28 -12.98 -23.92
C PRO A 36 4.63 -11.79 -24.64
N ASP A 37 3.42 -11.35 -24.26
CA ASP A 37 2.71 -10.25 -24.92
C ASP A 37 3.15 -8.84 -24.44
N GLY A 38 4.01 -8.72 -23.43
CA GLY A 38 4.62 -7.45 -23.02
C GLY A 38 3.64 -6.52 -22.27
N ASP A 39 2.83 -7.11 -21.39
CA ASP A 39 1.80 -6.41 -20.64
C ASP A 39 2.39 -5.51 -19.55
N ALA A 40 1.59 -4.53 -19.11
CA ALA A 40 1.97 -3.59 -18.04
C ALA A 40 2.48 -4.29 -16.78
N ASP A 41 2.02 -5.52 -16.51
CA ASP A 41 2.43 -6.36 -15.39
C ASP A 41 3.92 -6.77 -15.48
N ASP A 42 4.45 -6.99 -16.67
CA ASP A 42 5.83 -7.43 -16.87
C ASP A 42 6.83 -6.37 -16.38
N GLU A 43 6.55 -5.07 -16.54
CA GLU A 43 7.44 -4.00 -16.06
C GLU A 43 7.63 -4.07 -14.54
N TYR A 44 6.58 -4.42 -13.79
CA TYR A 44 6.63 -4.50 -12.32
C TYR A 44 7.33 -5.76 -11.84
N TRP A 45 7.08 -6.90 -12.50
CA TRP A 45 7.73 -8.15 -12.17
C TRP A 45 9.20 -8.16 -12.60
N ASN A 46 9.54 -7.56 -13.74
CA ASN A 46 10.92 -7.39 -14.20
C ASN A 46 11.71 -6.41 -13.32
N ALA A 47 11.04 -5.50 -12.60
CA ALA A 47 11.69 -4.62 -11.62
C ALA A 47 12.04 -5.34 -10.29
N LYS A 48 11.57 -6.58 -10.07
CA LYS A 48 11.94 -7.41 -8.93
C LYS A 48 13.39 -7.90 -9.09
N PRO A 49 14.31 -7.61 -8.14
CA PRO A 49 15.67 -8.14 -8.20
C PRO A 49 15.70 -9.68 -8.18
N SER A 50 16.71 -10.29 -8.81
CA SER A 50 16.79 -11.76 -8.96
C SER A 50 16.88 -12.52 -7.63
N GLY A 51 17.45 -11.91 -6.58
CA GLY A 51 17.54 -12.49 -5.24
C GLY A 51 16.31 -12.23 -4.36
N VAL A 52 15.22 -11.68 -4.92
CA VAL A 52 14.01 -11.33 -4.18
C VAL A 52 12.89 -12.33 -4.44
N THR A 53 12.28 -12.83 -3.37
CA THR A 53 11.09 -13.69 -3.43
C THR A 53 9.89 -12.98 -2.82
N ILE A 54 8.70 -13.27 -3.36
CA ILE A 54 7.44 -12.68 -2.91
C ILE A 54 6.48 -13.83 -2.61
N SER A 55 5.89 -13.82 -1.42
CA SER A 55 5.00 -14.89 -0.95
C SER A 55 3.88 -14.35 -0.06
N TYR A 56 2.89 -15.18 0.25
CA TYR A 56 1.88 -14.87 1.26
C TYR A 56 2.04 -15.81 2.45
N ASP A 57 2.37 -15.23 3.61
CA ASP A 57 2.39 -15.89 4.92
C ASP A 57 1.49 -15.10 5.87
N GLU A 58 0.23 -15.52 5.99
CA GLU A 58 -0.77 -14.81 6.79
C GLU A 58 -0.41 -14.72 8.27
N ALA A 59 0.23 -15.74 8.82
CA ALA A 59 0.58 -15.75 10.24
C ALA A 59 1.61 -14.68 10.54
N LEU A 60 2.67 -14.61 9.73
CA LEU A 60 3.69 -13.58 9.83
C LEU A 60 3.11 -12.18 9.54
N LEU A 61 2.31 -12.05 8.48
CA LEU A 61 1.70 -10.78 8.12
C LEU A 61 0.76 -10.27 9.20
N SER A 62 0.02 -11.16 9.86
CA SER A 62 -0.86 -10.81 10.99
C SER A 62 -0.04 -10.39 12.21
N GLU A 63 1.05 -11.09 12.53
CA GLU A 63 1.93 -10.78 13.67
C GLU A 63 2.50 -9.35 13.60
N TYR A 64 2.84 -8.88 12.40
CA TYR A 64 3.43 -7.55 12.19
C TYR A 64 2.46 -6.52 11.59
N GLN A 65 1.17 -6.87 11.48
CA GLN A 65 0.20 -6.00 10.84
C GLN A 65 0.08 -4.67 11.59
N PRO A 66 0.13 -3.51 10.91
CA PRO A 66 -0.12 -2.23 11.54
C PRO A 66 -1.49 -2.16 12.20
N TYR A 67 -1.55 -1.61 13.41
CA TYR A 67 -2.80 -1.25 14.07
C TYR A 67 -3.24 0.12 13.59
N LEU A 68 -4.35 0.15 12.85
CA LEU A 68 -4.88 1.38 12.30
C LEU A 68 -5.99 1.94 13.19
N ARG A 69 -5.82 3.17 13.66
CA ARG A 69 -6.92 3.94 14.25
C ARG A 69 -7.79 4.49 13.12
N VAL A 70 -8.94 3.86 12.93
CA VAL A 70 -9.88 4.17 11.84
C VAL A 70 -11.29 4.49 12.32
N SER A 71 -11.58 4.38 13.62
CA SER A 71 -12.94 4.56 14.16
C SER A 71 -13.52 5.96 13.93
N HIS A 72 -12.67 6.96 13.72
CA HIS A 72 -13.11 8.30 13.37
C HIS A 72 -13.49 8.43 11.90
N LEU A 73 -13.04 7.53 11.00
CA LEU A 73 -13.28 7.62 9.55
C LEU A 73 -14.75 7.42 9.18
N ASN A 74 -15.22 8.19 8.19
CA ASN A 74 -16.53 7.97 7.60
C ASN A 74 -16.47 6.77 6.65
N GLU A 75 -15.44 6.75 5.80
CA GLU A 75 -15.13 5.64 4.90
C GLU A 75 -14.16 4.69 5.61
N GLN A 76 -14.64 3.50 5.96
CA GLN A 76 -13.84 2.49 6.64
C GLN A 76 -13.02 1.67 5.63
N PRO A 77 -11.84 1.17 6.02
CA PRO A 77 -11.10 0.24 5.18
C PRO A 77 -11.88 -1.07 5.01
N VAL A 78 -11.87 -1.60 3.80
CA VAL A 78 -12.57 -2.84 3.41
C VAL A 78 -11.66 -4.07 3.55
N GLY A 79 -10.35 -3.88 3.45
CA GLY A 79 -9.35 -4.93 3.59
C GLY A 79 -7.93 -4.37 3.57
N MET A 80 -6.97 -5.22 3.89
CA MET A 80 -5.55 -4.92 3.78
C MET A 80 -4.86 -6.00 2.97
N TYR A 81 -4.43 -5.65 1.76
CA TYR A 81 -3.78 -6.57 0.83
C TYR A 81 -2.30 -6.61 1.12
N ALA A 82 -1.74 -7.81 1.29
CA ALA A 82 -0.37 -7.92 1.73
C ALA A 82 0.40 -9.08 1.11
N TRP A 83 1.72 -8.95 1.13
CA TRP A 83 2.65 -10.04 0.85
C TRP A 83 3.95 -9.85 1.65
N VAL A 84 4.71 -10.93 1.78
CA VAL A 84 6.06 -10.97 2.32
C VAL A 84 7.04 -10.85 1.17
N VAL A 85 8.06 -10.02 1.34
CA VAL A 85 9.16 -9.88 0.39
C VAL A 85 10.47 -10.21 1.09
N ASP A 86 11.11 -11.28 0.64
CA ASP A 86 12.36 -11.80 1.19
C ASP A 86 13.51 -11.55 0.20
N SER A 87 14.74 -11.48 0.69
CA SER A 87 15.92 -11.27 -0.14
C SER A 87 17.12 -12.05 0.38
N THR A 88 17.80 -12.78 -0.51
CA THR A 88 19.07 -13.46 -0.18
C THR A 88 20.25 -12.50 0.07
N ASP A 89 20.09 -11.24 -0.32
CA ASP A 89 21.16 -10.24 -0.34
C ASP A 89 20.99 -9.18 0.75
N ARG A 90 20.00 -9.33 1.63
CA ARG A 90 19.65 -8.34 2.66
C ARG A 90 19.30 -9.02 3.97
N ASP A 91 19.73 -8.42 5.06
CA ASP A 91 19.45 -8.89 6.43
C ASP A 91 18.05 -8.45 6.92
N THR A 92 17.20 -8.00 5.99
CA THR A 92 15.85 -7.50 6.30
C THR A 92 14.83 -8.17 5.41
N GLN A 93 13.68 -8.46 5.99
CA GLN A 93 12.48 -8.90 5.30
C GLN A 93 11.49 -7.73 5.29
N ALA A 94 10.83 -7.52 4.16
CA ALA A 94 9.83 -6.47 4.04
C ALA A 94 8.42 -7.07 4.00
N LEU A 95 7.55 -6.56 4.86
CA LEU A 95 6.14 -6.91 4.92
C LEU A 95 5.37 -5.76 4.28
N VAL A 96 4.80 -6.01 3.11
CA VAL A 96 4.14 -5.00 2.29
C VAL A 96 2.65 -5.07 2.54
N TYR A 97 2.06 -3.98 3.00
CA TYR A 97 0.63 -3.84 3.23
C TYR A 97 0.07 -2.69 2.37
N TRP A 98 -1.12 -2.90 1.83
CA TRP A 98 -1.92 -1.90 1.12
C TRP A 98 -3.33 -1.89 1.70
N THR A 99 -3.65 -0.86 2.48
CA THR A 99 -5.01 -0.69 3.00
C THR A 99 -5.91 -0.23 1.86
N TYR A 100 -7.04 -0.92 1.68
CA TYR A 100 -8.00 -0.62 0.64
C TYR A 100 -9.26 0.03 1.21
N TYR A 101 -9.65 1.16 0.62
CA TYR A 101 -10.88 1.88 0.90
C TYR A 101 -11.71 1.92 -0.38
N ALA A 102 -13.01 1.63 -0.27
CA ALA A 102 -13.89 1.68 -1.45
C ALA A 102 -14.02 3.11 -2.01
N LEU A 103 -13.89 4.12 -1.14
CA LEU A 103 -14.04 5.52 -1.45
C LEU A 103 -13.15 6.37 -0.54
N GLN A 104 -12.52 7.39 -1.12
CA GLN A 104 -11.99 8.55 -0.43
C GLN A 104 -12.81 9.78 -0.83
N THR A 105 -13.35 10.50 0.15
CA THR A 105 -13.98 11.80 -0.05
C THR A 105 -13.05 12.89 0.48
N GLY A 106 -12.31 13.53 -0.44
CA GLY A 106 -11.42 14.65 -0.17
C GLY A 106 -12.15 15.95 0.17
N LEU A 107 -11.40 17.05 0.14
CA LEU A 107 -11.95 18.40 0.31
C LEU A 107 -12.72 18.89 -0.94
N SER A 108 -12.45 18.28 -2.08
CA SER A 108 -13.01 18.59 -3.39
C SER A 108 -13.13 17.33 -4.25
N SER A 109 -13.75 17.45 -5.42
CA SER A 109 -13.76 16.35 -6.39
C SER A 109 -12.38 16.02 -6.96
N ALA A 110 -11.40 16.94 -6.87
CA ALA A 110 -10.06 16.73 -7.40
C ALA A 110 -9.19 15.82 -6.52
N ASP A 111 -9.51 15.72 -5.23
CA ASP A 111 -8.84 14.85 -4.25
C ASP A 111 -9.79 13.77 -3.69
N SER A 112 -10.86 13.47 -4.42
CA SER A 112 -11.79 12.38 -4.11
C SER A 112 -11.68 11.31 -5.19
N HIS A 113 -11.57 10.04 -4.79
CA HIS A 113 -11.50 8.93 -5.74
C HIS A 113 -12.12 7.66 -5.16
N VAL A 114 -12.64 6.84 -6.06
CA VAL A 114 -13.04 5.46 -5.75
C VAL A 114 -11.79 4.58 -5.70
N GLN A 115 -11.87 3.48 -4.96
CA GLN A 115 -10.80 2.49 -4.88
C GLN A 115 -9.47 3.08 -4.38
N ASP A 116 -9.52 3.75 -3.23
CA ASP A 116 -8.34 4.30 -2.59
C ASP A 116 -7.47 3.19 -1.95
N ARG A 117 -6.16 3.34 -2.05
CA ARG A 117 -5.15 2.32 -1.72
C ARG A 117 -3.94 3.00 -1.10
N GLU A 118 -3.69 2.70 0.17
CA GLU A 118 -2.68 3.41 0.96
C GLU A 118 -1.61 2.45 1.51
N PRO A 119 -0.33 2.56 1.10
CA PRO A 119 0.73 1.62 1.43
C PRO A 119 1.35 1.82 2.81
N ILE A 120 1.73 0.71 3.46
CA ILE A 120 2.59 0.64 4.64
C ILE A 120 3.55 -0.53 4.48
N TYR A 121 4.85 -0.28 4.52
CA TYR A 121 5.90 -1.30 4.47
C TYR A 121 6.57 -1.38 5.83
N VAL A 122 6.57 -2.57 6.43
CA VAL A 122 7.26 -2.85 7.68
C VAL A 122 8.52 -3.64 7.35
N PHE A 123 9.68 -3.07 7.64
CA PHE A 123 10.93 -3.79 7.50
C PHE A 123 11.36 -4.36 8.85
N ARG A 124 11.60 -5.67 8.88
CA ARG A 124 12.10 -6.38 10.06
C ARG A 124 13.43 -7.04 9.76
N ASP A 125 14.31 -7.05 10.75
CA ASP A 125 15.54 -7.83 10.73
C ASP A 125 15.19 -9.34 10.68
N THR A 126 15.83 -10.08 9.79
CA THR A 126 15.49 -11.49 9.53
C THR A 126 15.80 -12.41 10.69
N ASP A 127 16.84 -12.09 11.46
CA ASP A 127 17.38 -12.97 12.52
C ASP A 127 16.69 -12.75 13.86
N THR A 128 16.43 -11.49 14.20
CA THR A 128 15.87 -11.06 15.49
C THR A 128 14.37 -10.80 15.42
N GLY A 129 13.84 -10.53 14.23
CA GLY A 129 12.47 -10.10 14.02
C GLY A 129 12.14 -8.70 14.49
N GLN A 130 13.14 -7.90 14.90
CA GLN A 130 12.90 -6.53 15.30
C GLN A 130 12.50 -5.67 14.10
N ILE A 131 11.50 -4.81 14.27
CA ILE A 131 11.14 -3.81 13.26
C ILE A 131 12.23 -2.74 13.25
N GLU A 132 12.86 -2.55 12.09
CA GLU A 132 13.88 -1.53 11.89
C GLU A 132 13.31 -0.21 11.36
N GLU A 133 12.29 -0.30 10.51
CA GLU A 133 11.76 0.86 9.80
C GLU A 133 10.33 0.57 9.34
N VAL A 134 9.49 1.60 9.40
CA VAL A 134 8.19 1.60 8.71
C VAL A 134 8.18 2.72 7.69
N VAL A 135 7.88 2.39 6.45
CA VAL A 135 7.71 3.34 5.34
C VAL A 135 6.23 3.36 4.95
N TYR A 136 5.60 4.52 4.92
CA TYR A 136 4.14 4.63 4.79
C TYR A 136 3.75 5.83 3.94
N SER A 137 2.54 5.81 3.38
CA SER A 137 2.02 6.99 2.70
C SER A 137 1.78 8.14 3.69
N GLY A 138 2.51 9.22 3.49
CA GLY A 138 2.37 10.50 4.17
C GLY A 138 1.92 11.57 3.18
N TYR A 139 1.11 12.55 3.62
CA TYR A 139 0.53 13.58 2.75
C TYR A 139 -0.07 13.08 1.45
N HIS A 140 -0.80 11.97 1.53
CA HIS A 140 -1.54 11.37 0.42
C HIS A 140 -0.67 10.75 -0.69
N TRP A 141 0.54 11.28 -0.93
CA TRP A 141 1.35 10.90 -2.10
C TRP A 141 2.82 10.64 -1.80
N LEU A 142 3.31 11.09 -0.66
CA LEU A 142 4.73 11.02 -0.31
C LEU A 142 5.03 9.77 0.51
N ALA A 143 6.25 9.30 0.41
CA ALA A 143 6.79 8.29 1.32
C ALA A 143 7.34 8.99 2.56
N ALA A 144 6.70 8.74 3.69
CA ALA A 144 7.17 9.05 5.02
C ALA A 144 7.80 7.80 5.66
N ARG A 145 8.70 7.98 6.62
CA ARG A 145 9.52 6.90 7.19
C ARG A 145 9.78 7.13 8.66
N THR A 146 9.73 6.07 9.44
CA THR A 146 10.16 6.14 10.85
C THR A 146 11.05 4.95 11.19
N PRO A 147 12.31 5.17 11.63
CA PRO A 147 13.21 4.11 12.08
C PRO A 147 12.92 3.67 13.52
N THR A 148 12.03 4.39 14.22
CA THR A 148 11.63 4.08 15.60
C THR A 148 10.11 4.13 15.71
N PRO A 149 9.38 3.25 14.99
CA PRO A 149 7.93 3.24 15.04
C PRO A 149 7.45 2.99 16.46
N GLN A 150 6.38 3.68 16.87
CA GLN A 150 5.65 3.29 18.07
C GLN A 150 4.93 1.98 17.79
N THR A 151 5.13 0.97 18.65
CA THR A 151 4.51 -0.34 18.47
C THR A 151 3.74 -0.79 19.71
N SER A 152 2.72 -1.62 19.47
CA SER A 152 2.08 -2.46 20.50
C SER A 152 2.47 -3.90 20.22
N GLY A 153 3.52 -4.41 20.89
CA GLY A 153 4.16 -5.65 20.48
C GLY A 153 4.84 -5.47 19.12
N ASN A 154 4.52 -6.34 18.15
CA ASN A 154 5.05 -6.28 16.79
C ASN A 154 4.16 -5.47 15.83
N HIS A 155 3.16 -4.75 16.35
CA HIS A 155 2.23 -3.97 15.53
C HIS A 155 2.59 -2.48 15.53
N PRO A 156 3.05 -1.89 14.42
CA PRO A 156 3.15 -0.44 14.28
C PRO A 156 1.80 0.24 14.53
N MET A 157 1.78 1.28 15.36
CA MET A 157 0.57 2.00 15.70
C MET A 157 0.43 3.25 14.83
N MET A 158 -0.64 3.31 14.04
CA MET A 158 -0.81 4.34 13.02
C MET A 158 -2.20 5.00 13.12
N TYR A 159 -2.24 6.33 12.96
CA TYR A 159 -3.47 7.10 12.81
C TYR A 159 -3.71 7.42 11.34
N VAL A 160 -4.93 7.15 10.87
CA VAL A 160 -5.34 7.45 9.50
C VAL A 160 -5.89 8.87 9.41
N VAL A 161 -5.24 9.74 8.65
CA VAL A 161 -5.57 11.17 8.59
C VAL A 161 -6.76 11.43 7.66
N LYS A 162 -7.77 12.16 8.14
CA LYS A 162 -8.86 12.64 7.30
C LYS A 162 -8.45 13.91 6.53
N PRO A 163 -8.98 14.11 5.30
CA PRO A 163 -9.80 13.16 4.53
C PRO A 163 -9.00 12.16 3.67
N TRP A 164 -7.67 12.27 3.63
CA TRP A 164 -6.83 11.67 2.58
C TRP A 164 -6.26 10.28 2.89
N HIS A 165 -6.64 9.67 4.00
CA HIS A 165 -6.24 8.33 4.45
C HIS A 165 -4.74 8.02 4.59
N HIS A 166 -3.84 8.99 4.39
CA HIS A 166 -2.43 8.85 4.73
C HIS A 166 -2.23 8.63 6.24
N TYR A 167 -1.04 8.18 6.61
CA TYR A 167 -0.75 7.78 7.98
C TYR A 167 0.16 8.76 8.71
N VAL A 168 0.04 8.76 10.04
CA VAL A 168 1.04 9.30 10.97
C VAL A 168 1.17 8.35 12.15
N GLY A 169 2.31 8.39 12.85
CA GLY A 169 2.52 7.61 14.07
C GLY A 169 1.46 7.92 15.13
N ALA A 170 1.05 6.90 15.89
CA ALA A 170 0.05 7.04 16.94
C ALA A 170 0.44 6.29 18.21
N SER A 171 -0.02 6.80 19.36
CA SER A 171 0.10 6.14 20.67
C SER A 171 -1.21 5.51 21.16
N ASP A 172 -2.32 5.78 20.48
CA ASP A 172 -3.65 5.31 20.85
C ASP A 172 -3.96 3.94 20.23
N SER A 173 -4.91 3.21 20.82
CA SER A 173 -5.34 1.91 20.31
C SER A 173 -5.89 1.99 18.88
N GLY A 174 -5.28 1.24 17.96
CA GLY A 174 -5.82 0.93 16.63
C GLY A 174 -6.47 -0.46 16.58
N ARG A 175 -6.83 -0.91 15.37
CA ARG A 175 -7.27 -2.29 15.12
C ARG A 175 -6.56 -2.86 13.90
N GLN A 176 -6.49 -4.19 13.84
CA GLN A 176 -6.18 -4.92 12.63
C GLN A 176 -7.31 -4.77 11.60
N ILE A 177 -6.93 -4.88 10.33
CA ILE A 177 -7.83 -4.92 9.18
C ILE A 177 -7.78 -6.33 8.60
N ASP A 178 -8.85 -6.83 8.01
CA ASP A 178 -8.85 -8.18 7.45
C ASP A 178 -7.79 -8.30 6.34
N LEU A 179 -6.85 -9.24 6.52
CA LEU A 179 -5.76 -9.48 5.59
C LEU A 179 -6.24 -10.23 4.35
N GLN A 180 -5.71 -9.86 3.20
CA GLN A 180 -5.94 -10.52 1.92
C GLN A 180 -4.62 -10.66 1.16
N PRO A 181 -4.44 -11.71 0.35
CA PRO A 181 -3.25 -11.86 -0.48
C PRO A 181 -3.18 -10.77 -1.56
N LEU A 182 -2.06 -10.04 -1.61
CA LEU A 182 -1.86 -9.00 -2.64
C LEU A 182 -1.66 -9.61 -4.04
N HIS A 183 -1.10 -10.82 -4.14
CA HIS A 183 -0.89 -11.48 -5.43
C HIS A 183 -2.18 -11.76 -6.21
N ASP A 184 -3.32 -11.94 -5.52
CA ASP A 184 -4.61 -12.20 -6.15
C ASP A 184 -5.18 -10.98 -6.89
N VAL A 185 -4.75 -9.77 -6.50
CA VAL A 185 -5.35 -8.53 -7.00
C VAL A 185 -4.35 -7.62 -7.70
N PHE A 186 -3.04 -7.77 -7.48
CA PHE A 186 -2.04 -6.82 -7.95
C PHE A 186 -2.03 -6.63 -9.47
N GLY A 187 -1.97 -7.73 -10.26
CA GLY A 187 -2.04 -7.63 -11.72
C GLY A 187 -3.35 -7.00 -12.19
N SER A 188 -4.48 -7.34 -11.55
CA SER A 188 -5.77 -6.71 -11.87
C SER A 188 -5.77 -5.21 -11.57
N TRP A 189 -5.09 -4.76 -10.51
CA TRP A 189 -4.99 -3.33 -10.20
C TRP A 189 -4.15 -2.62 -11.26
N LEU A 190 -3.01 -3.19 -11.65
CA LEU A 190 -2.13 -2.65 -12.67
C LEU A 190 -2.87 -2.45 -14.00
N VAL A 191 -3.57 -3.49 -14.49
CA VAL A 191 -4.35 -3.44 -15.74
C VAL A 191 -5.53 -2.47 -15.65
N ASN A 192 -6.12 -2.29 -14.46
CA ASN A 192 -7.20 -1.32 -14.23
C ASN A 192 -6.69 0.10 -13.95
N GLY A 193 -5.68 0.54 -14.71
CA GLY A 193 -5.17 1.90 -14.73
C GLY A 193 -4.05 2.19 -13.74
N TRP A 194 -3.81 1.34 -12.75
CA TRP A 194 -2.80 1.63 -11.73
C TRP A 194 -1.37 1.61 -12.31
N ALA A 195 -1.14 0.86 -13.38
CA ALA A 195 0.15 0.80 -14.06
C ALA A 195 0.66 2.18 -14.56
N GLU A 196 -0.27 3.09 -14.88
CA GLU A 196 0.02 4.45 -15.38
C GLU A 196 0.49 5.38 -14.25
N HIS A 197 0.10 5.11 -13.01
CA HIS A 197 0.36 5.99 -11.86
C HIS A 197 1.43 5.42 -10.93
N LEU A 198 1.43 4.11 -10.68
CA LEU A 198 2.37 3.45 -9.79
C LEU A 198 3.75 3.35 -10.44
N ALA A 199 4.82 3.53 -9.67
CA ALA A 199 6.16 3.36 -10.21
C ALA A 199 6.58 1.88 -10.14
N PRO A 200 7.15 1.31 -11.21
CA PRO A 200 7.66 -0.05 -11.22
C PRO A 200 8.68 -0.28 -10.09
N GLY A 201 8.64 -1.47 -9.51
CA GLY A 201 9.52 -1.85 -8.41
C GLY A 201 9.10 -1.30 -7.04
N THR A 202 8.17 -0.34 -6.95
CA THR A 202 7.79 0.20 -5.63
C THR A 202 7.12 -0.85 -4.75
N VAL A 203 6.34 -1.75 -5.33
CA VAL A 203 5.65 -2.84 -4.60
C VAL A 203 6.46 -4.14 -4.59
N THR A 204 7.13 -4.45 -5.71
CA THR A 204 7.88 -5.71 -5.90
C THR A 204 9.33 -5.65 -5.43
N ASN A 205 9.85 -4.45 -5.16
CA ASN A 205 11.17 -4.18 -4.58
C ASN A 205 11.05 -3.11 -3.48
N PRO A 206 10.47 -3.46 -2.31
CA PRO A 206 10.11 -2.50 -1.28
C PRO A 206 11.31 -1.74 -0.72
N TRP A 207 12.52 -2.30 -0.74
CA TRP A 207 13.73 -1.58 -0.29
C TRP A 207 14.01 -0.30 -1.08
N GLY A 208 13.53 -0.20 -2.33
CA GLY A 208 13.59 1.05 -3.09
C GLY A 208 12.84 2.19 -2.39
N MET A 209 11.74 1.89 -1.70
CA MET A 209 10.94 2.88 -0.97
C MET A 209 11.66 3.48 0.24
N ARG A 210 12.71 2.84 0.77
CA ARG A 210 13.56 3.44 1.80
C ARG A 210 14.26 4.72 1.34
N SER A 211 14.41 4.93 0.03
CA SER A 211 15.05 6.14 -0.54
C SER A 211 14.17 6.95 -1.49
N ARG A 212 13.04 6.39 -1.95
CA ARG A 212 12.17 7.01 -2.95
C ARG A 212 11.14 7.95 -2.34
N GLU A 213 10.97 9.14 -2.89
CA GLU A 213 10.05 10.16 -2.36
C GLU A 213 8.55 9.78 -2.38
N SER A 214 8.13 8.81 -3.21
CA SER A 214 6.72 8.41 -3.37
C SER A 214 6.57 7.04 -4.04
N TRP A 215 5.39 6.42 -3.98
CA TRP A 215 5.08 5.20 -4.75
C TRP A 215 4.78 5.48 -6.23
N TRP A 216 4.57 6.74 -6.59
CA TRP A 216 3.97 7.14 -7.85
C TRP A 216 5.02 7.54 -8.89
N ARG A 217 4.73 7.34 -10.18
CA ARG A 217 5.56 7.84 -11.27
C ARG A 217 5.60 9.36 -11.22
N ARG A 218 6.77 9.95 -11.45
CA ARG A 218 6.92 11.42 -11.48
C ARG A 218 6.13 12.08 -12.62
N SER A 219 5.89 11.33 -13.69
CA SER A 219 5.17 11.80 -14.87
C SER A 219 3.65 11.70 -14.75
N SER A 220 3.10 11.11 -13.68
CA SER A 220 1.65 11.08 -13.50
C SER A 220 1.16 12.49 -13.13
N PHE A 221 0.03 12.89 -13.73
CA PHE A 221 -0.61 14.17 -13.45
C PHE A 221 -0.90 14.34 -11.95
N ASP A 222 -1.30 13.23 -11.31
CA ASP A 222 -1.56 13.18 -9.88
C ASP A 222 -0.31 13.47 -9.06
N PHE A 223 0.86 12.94 -9.44
CA PHE A 223 2.10 13.23 -8.72
C PHE A 223 2.54 14.69 -8.84
N SER A 224 2.38 15.31 -10.01
CA SER A 224 2.76 16.72 -10.21
C SER A 224 1.86 17.69 -9.42
N PHE A 225 0.56 17.38 -9.35
CA PHE A 225 -0.40 18.12 -8.52
C PHE A 225 -0.18 17.86 -7.02
N ALA A 226 0.05 16.59 -6.66
CA ALA A 226 0.37 16.14 -5.32
C ALA A 226 1.62 16.77 -4.72
N GLU A 227 2.73 16.80 -5.46
CA GLU A 227 3.98 17.38 -4.99
C GLU A 227 3.81 18.88 -4.71
N THR A 228 3.16 19.58 -5.63
CA THR A 228 2.82 21.01 -5.46
C THR A 228 1.89 21.23 -4.26
N PHE A 229 0.85 20.40 -4.12
CA PHE A 229 -0.12 20.50 -3.04
C PHE A 229 0.48 20.15 -1.67
N ALA A 230 1.30 19.09 -1.60
CA ALA A 230 2.00 18.67 -0.39
C ALA A 230 3.02 19.74 0.03
N GLN A 231 3.83 20.28 -0.89
CA GLN A 231 4.76 21.37 -0.60
C GLN A 231 4.04 22.63 -0.08
N VAL A 232 2.89 22.98 -0.67
CA VAL A 232 2.08 24.12 -0.19
C VAL A 232 1.48 23.84 1.20
N ASN A 233 0.97 22.64 1.47
CA ASN A 233 0.41 22.33 2.79
C ASN A 233 1.48 22.18 3.88
N LEU A 234 2.67 21.66 3.54
CA LEU A 234 3.87 21.67 4.37
C LEU A 234 4.27 23.10 4.75
N LEU A 235 4.31 23.99 3.76
CA LEU A 235 4.65 25.40 3.97
C LEU A 235 3.59 26.16 4.79
N LEU A 236 2.34 25.68 4.81
CA LEU A 236 1.22 26.28 5.52
C LEU A 236 0.91 25.65 6.89
N GLY A 237 1.66 24.63 7.34
CA GLY A 237 1.49 24.00 8.66
C GLY A 237 0.09 23.45 8.94
N ARG A 238 -0.60 22.95 7.90
CA ARG A 238 -1.95 22.39 8.07
C ARG A 238 -1.85 20.98 8.66
N LYS A 239 -2.59 20.72 9.75
CA LYS A 239 -2.64 19.44 10.50
C LYS A 239 -2.37 18.20 9.64
N GLY A 240 -1.34 17.44 10.02
CA GLY A 240 -0.67 16.43 9.20
C GLY A 240 0.74 16.92 8.82
N ALA A 241 0.85 18.22 8.50
CA ALA A 241 1.97 19.17 8.31
C ALA A 241 3.29 18.94 9.10
N ASP A 242 3.09 18.68 10.38
CA ASP A 242 4.10 18.93 11.39
C ASP A 242 4.41 17.64 12.16
N THR A 243 3.78 16.52 11.77
CA THR A 243 3.78 15.23 12.46
C THR A 243 4.09 14.05 11.54
N THR A 244 4.27 14.30 10.24
CA THR A 244 4.63 13.25 9.27
C THR A 244 6.15 13.25 9.12
N ASP A 245 6.76 12.09 9.33
CA ASP A 245 8.22 11.92 9.24
C ASP A 245 8.65 11.84 7.76
N LEU A 246 8.66 12.97 7.05
CA LEU A 246 9.14 13.06 5.65
C LEU A 246 10.67 12.97 5.52
#